data_AF-A0A3N1PJR1-F1
#
_entry.id   AF-A0A3N1PJR1-F1
#
_cell.length_a   1.000
_cell.length_b   1.000
_cell.length_c   1.000
_cell.angle_alpha   90.00
_cell.angle_beta   90.00
_cell.angle_gamma   90.00
#
_symmetry.space_group_name_H-M   'P 1'
#
loop_
_entity.id
_entity.type
_entity.pdbx_description
1 polymer ?
#
loop_
_entity_poly.entity_id
_entity_poly.type
_entity_poly.pdbx_seq_one_letter_code
_entity_poly.pdbx_strand_id
1 'polypeptide(L)'
;MQLIPRHDPYLVVRSTGGLTVAALRGELDLVLVRHLRPELDALVRESDALTVDIRRLSFCDATGLGLLAHCAGRMHRRGAPWRLLCDQPWILRLIRLTALTDVLHPEPGPPDLLDGPDLLDGPDLLDGPDAVVGLPGPPGLPGRPAPLGKPGPAVRPDPLGPPRPVAQPAPPGPAVPLPSEPGVTRPVS
;
A
#
# COMPACT_ATOMS: atom_id res chain seq x y z
N MET A 1 -6.05 27.71 -19.30
CA MET A 1 -6.99 26.80 -18.62
C MET A 1 -7.20 25.60 -19.53
N GLN A 2 -6.47 24.51 -19.33
CA GLN A 2 -6.78 23.26 -20.03
C GLN A 2 -7.86 22.55 -19.22
N LEU A 3 -8.92 22.14 -19.91
CA LEU A 3 -10.00 21.30 -19.41
C LEU A 3 -9.38 20.09 -18.69
N ILE A 4 -9.74 19.88 -17.42
CA ILE A 4 -9.50 18.59 -16.76
C ILE A 4 -10.35 17.58 -17.55
N PRO A 5 -9.74 16.57 -18.19
CA PRO A 5 -10.50 15.53 -18.87
C PRO A 5 -11.48 14.91 -17.89
N ARG A 6 -12.78 14.95 -18.19
CA ARG A 6 -13.79 14.19 -17.44
C ARG A 6 -13.86 12.83 -18.08
N HIS A 7 -13.04 11.90 -17.63
CA HIS A 7 -13.15 10.51 -18.03
C HIS A 7 -14.17 9.78 -17.15
N ASP A 8 -15.05 9.00 -17.78
CA ASP A 8 -15.94 8.09 -17.08
C ASP A 8 -15.10 7.08 -16.28
N PRO A 9 -15.21 7.07 -14.95
CA PRO A 9 -14.50 6.11 -14.15
C PRO A 9 -15.16 4.75 -14.24
N TYR A 10 -14.33 3.73 -14.47
CA TYR A 10 -14.81 2.37 -14.60
C TYR A 10 -14.05 1.47 -13.62
N LEU A 11 -14.74 1.09 -12.54
CA LEU A 11 -14.35 -0.02 -11.67
C LEU A 11 -15.15 -1.25 -12.10
N VAL A 12 -14.45 -2.34 -12.41
CA VAL A 12 -15.05 -3.66 -12.58
C VAL A 12 -14.64 -4.52 -11.41
N VAL A 13 -15.63 -5.16 -10.79
CA VAL A 13 -15.39 -6.13 -9.74
C VAL A 13 -15.87 -7.50 -10.20
N ARG A 14 -15.00 -8.50 -10.05
CA ARG A 14 -15.38 -9.91 -10.13
C ARG A 14 -15.01 -10.56 -8.80
N SER A 15 -15.92 -11.38 -8.26
CA SER A 15 -15.66 -12.13 -7.04
C SER A 15 -16.13 -13.57 -7.22
N THR A 16 -15.27 -14.53 -6.91
CA THR A 16 -15.56 -15.97 -6.90
C THR A 16 -14.86 -16.58 -5.70
N GLY A 17 -15.57 -17.36 -4.89
CA GLY A 17 -14.98 -18.15 -3.81
C GLY A 17 -14.17 -17.35 -2.78
N GLY A 18 -14.53 -16.09 -2.51
CA GLY A 18 -13.80 -15.20 -1.59
C GLY A 18 -12.59 -14.48 -2.20
N LEU A 19 -12.25 -14.80 -3.45
CA LEU A 19 -11.24 -14.10 -4.25
C LEU A 19 -11.92 -12.96 -5.01
N THR A 20 -11.41 -11.74 -4.84
CA THR A 20 -11.94 -10.56 -5.52
C THR A 20 -10.88 -9.92 -6.40
N VAL A 21 -11.26 -9.63 -7.65
CA VAL A 21 -10.47 -8.88 -8.61
C VAL A 21 -11.17 -7.57 -8.92
N ALA A 22 -10.50 -6.46 -8.64
CA ALA A 22 -10.97 -5.11 -8.91
C ALA A 22 -10.11 -4.46 -10.00
N ALA A 23 -10.65 -4.23 -11.19
CA ALA A 23 -9.92 -3.54 -12.25
C ALA A 23 -10.36 -2.09 -12.39
N LEU A 24 -9.38 -1.21 -12.42
CA LEU A 24 -9.52 0.23 -12.54
C LEU A 24 -9.11 0.69 -13.94
N ARG A 25 -9.94 1.53 -14.56
CA ARG A 25 -9.63 2.17 -15.85
C ARG A 25 -9.86 3.68 -15.77
N GLY A 26 -9.11 4.42 -16.59
CA GLY A 26 -9.20 5.88 -16.66
C GLY A 26 -8.23 6.57 -15.69
N GLU A 27 -8.67 7.62 -15.01
CA GLU A 27 -7.80 8.47 -14.20
C GLU A 27 -8.02 8.28 -12.71
N LEU A 28 -7.01 7.80 -11.99
CA LEU A 28 -7.04 7.68 -10.54
C LEU A 28 -6.54 8.97 -9.87
N ASP A 29 -7.44 9.94 -9.79
CA ASP A 29 -7.21 11.26 -9.20
C ASP A 29 -8.02 11.46 -7.89
N LEU A 30 -7.87 12.64 -7.27
CA LEU A 30 -8.67 13.03 -6.09
C LEU A 30 -10.19 12.89 -6.28
N VAL A 31 -10.71 13.18 -7.48
CA VAL A 31 -12.14 13.09 -7.76
C VAL A 31 -12.55 11.63 -7.76
N LEU A 32 -11.84 10.78 -8.49
CA LEU A 32 -12.15 9.36 -8.56
C LEU A 32 -11.97 8.66 -7.21
N VAL A 33 -10.92 8.99 -6.46
CA VAL A 33 -10.69 8.43 -5.12
C VAL A 33 -11.89 8.68 -4.21
N ARG A 34 -12.53 9.85 -4.27
CA ARG A 34 -13.73 10.14 -3.46
C ARG A 34 -14.92 9.24 -3.80
N HIS A 35 -15.04 8.83 -5.06
CA HIS A 35 -16.12 7.95 -5.52
C HIS A 35 -15.82 6.48 -5.25
N LEU A 36 -14.58 6.02 -5.51
CA LEU A 36 -14.22 4.60 -5.35
C LEU A 36 -13.96 4.18 -3.91
N ARG A 37 -13.63 5.11 -3.03
CA ARG A 37 -13.20 4.75 -1.67
C ARG A 37 -14.24 3.94 -0.89
N PRO A 38 -15.55 4.30 -0.87
CA PRO A 38 -16.57 3.48 -0.22
C PRO A 38 -16.65 2.06 -0.79
N GLU A 39 -16.57 1.91 -2.12
CA GLU A 39 -16.65 0.61 -2.79
C GLU A 39 -15.42 -0.24 -2.50
N LEU A 40 -14.20 0.29 -2.68
CA LEU A 40 -12.96 -0.40 -2.34
C LEU A 40 -12.90 -0.74 -0.85
N ASP A 41 -13.40 0.14 0.03
CA ASP A 41 -13.45 -0.14 1.45
C ASP A 41 -14.39 -1.31 1.81
N ALA A 42 -15.47 -1.49 1.04
CA ALA A 42 -16.36 -2.65 1.15
C ALA A 42 -15.66 -3.92 0.65
N LEU A 43 -15.01 -3.87 -0.53
CA LEU A 43 -14.24 -5.01 -1.05
C LEU A 43 -13.15 -5.45 -0.08
N VAL A 44 -12.41 -4.50 0.49
CA VAL A 44 -11.38 -4.75 1.50
C VAL A 44 -11.93 -5.33 2.79
N ARG A 45 -13.23 -5.18 3.09
CA ARG A 45 -13.87 -5.81 4.25
C ARG A 45 -14.41 -7.21 3.93
N GLU A 46 -14.91 -7.40 2.72
CA GLU A 46 -15.67 -8.59 2.33
C GLU A 46 -14.82 -9.66 1.64
N SER A 47 -13.70 -9.28 1.04
CA SER A 47 -12.83 -10.22 0.30
C SER A 47 -11.88 -10.94 1.25
N ASP A 48 -11.68 -12.22 1.03
CA ASP A 48 -10.66 -13.03 1.71
C ASP A 48 -9.30 -12.88 1.02
N ALA A 49 -9.29 -12.56 -0.28
CA ALA A 49 -8.13 -12.08 -1.02
C ALA A 49 -8.53 -10.99 -2.03
N LEU A 50 -7.68 -9.98 -2.22
CA LEU A 50 -7.96 -8.85 -3.11
C LEU A 50 -6.81 -8.62 -4.09
N THR A 51 -7.12 -8.70 -5.38
CA THR A 51 -6.23 -8.30 -6.47
C THR A 51 -6.76 -7.03 -7.10
N VAL A 52 -5.92 -5.99 -7.19
CA VAL A 52 -6.27 -4.73 -7.86
C VAL A 52 -5.47 -4.61 -9.16
N ASP A 53 -6.17 -4.47 -10.28
CA ASP A 53 -5.56 -4.28 -11.60
C ASP A 53 -5.63 -2.80 -12.00
N ILE A 54 -4.47 -2.15 -12.10
CA ILE A 54 -4.34 -0.74 -12.50
C ILE A 54 -3.67 -0.57 -13.87
N ARG A 55 -3.46 -1.66 -14.62
CA ARG A 55 -2.74 -1.63 -15.92
C ARG A 55 -3.46 -0.84 -17.00
N ARG A 56 -4.76 -0.56 -16.82
CA ARG A 56 -5.59 0.22 -17.77
C ARG A 56 -5.85 1.65 -17.28
N LEU A 57 -5.10 2.15 -16.30
CA LEU A 57 -5.13 3.56 -15.91
C LEU A 57 -4.39 4.44 -16.93
N SER A 58 -4.96 5.59 -17.28
CA SER A 58 -4.28 6.63 -18.06
C SER A 58 -3.56 7.64 -17.18
N PHE A 59 -3.96 7.77 -15.90
CA PHE A 59 -3.39 8.71 -14.94
C PHE A 59 -3.54 8.21 -13.50
N CYS A 60 -2.61 8.62 -12.62
CA CYS A 60 -2.57 8.28 -11.20
C CYS A 60 -1.78 9.35 -10.45
N ASP A 61 -2.42 10.00 -9.48
CA ASP A 61 -1.77 10.99 -8.61
C ASP A 61 -1.39 10.40 -7.24
N ALA A 62 -0.83 11.25 -6.37
CA ALA A 62 -0.48 10.86 -5.00
C ALA A 62 -1.71 10.43 -4.16
N THR A 63 -2.90 10.98 -4.46
CA THR A 63 -4.15 10.61 -3.80
C THR A 63 -4.57 9.20 -4.18
N GLY A 64 -4.47 8.86 -5.47
CA GLY A 64 -4.68 7.53 -6.00
C GLY A 64 -3.76 6.48 -5.38
N LEU A 65 -2.46 6.79 -5.33
CA LEU A 65 -1.48 5.93 -4.64
C LEU A 65 -1.79 5.77 -3.14
N GLY A 66 -2.24 6.84 -2.47
CA GLY A 66 -2.67 6.79 -1.08
C GLY A 66 -3.87 5.89 -0.85
N LEU A 67 -4.84 5.87 -1.77
CA LEU A 67 -5.99 4.95 -1.72
C LEU A 67 -5.56 3.49 -1.88
N LEU A 68 -4.67 3.20 -2.83
CA LEU A 68 -4.13 1.85 -3.02
C LEU A 68 -3.36 1.38 -1.78
N ALA A 69 -2.51 2.26 -1.21
CA ALA A 69 -1.74 1.96 0.00
C ALA A 69 -2.66 1.75 1.22
N HIS A 70 -3.77 2.50 1.29
CA HIS A 70 -4.79 2.29 2.31
C HIS A 70 -5.39 0.89 2.21
N CYS A 71 -5.79 0.46 1.01
CA CYS A 71 -6.37 -0.86 0.77
C CYS A 71 -5.36 -1.98 1.13
N ALA A 72 -4.13 -1.87 0.62
CA ALA A 72 -3.05 -2.82 0.92
C ALA A 72 -2.80 -2.95 2.42
N GLY A 73 -2.68 -1.82 3.12
CA GLY A 73 -2.49 -1.80 4.57
C GLY A 73 -3.66 -2.42 5.33
N ARG A 74 -4.89 -2.22 4.88
CA ARG A 74 -6.08 -2.84 5.49
C ARG A 74 -6.11 -4.37 5.27
N MET A 75 -5.80 -4.84 4.07
CA MET A 75 -5.69 -6.27 3.77
C MET A 75 -4.57 -6.93 4.59
N HIS A 76 -3.41 -6.28 4.66
CA HIS A 76 -2.27 -6.76 5.46
C HIS A 76 -2.63 -6.89 6.95
N ARG A 77 -3.29 -5.89 7.54
CA ARG A 77 -3.75 -5.96 8.95
C ARG A 77 -4.79 -7.05 9.20
N ARG A 78 -5.55 -7.47 8.18
CA ARG A 78 -6.48 -8.60 8.25
C ARG A 78 -5.78 -9.95 8.07
N GLY A 79 -4.50 -9.96 7.65
CA GLY A 79 -3.80 -11.17 7.24
C GLY A 79 -4.32 -11.75 5.92
N ALA A 80 -5.02 -10.93 5.13
CA ALA A 80 -5.64 -11.35 3.88
C ALA A 80 -4.70 -11.05 2.69
N PRO A 81 -4.57 -11.94 1.67
CA PRO A 81 -3.69 -11.71 0.54
C PRO A 81 -4.06 -10.45 -0.26
N TRP A 82 -3.03 -9.70 -0.64
CA TRP A 82 -3.12 -8.50 -1.47
C TRP A 82 -2.20 -8.65 -2.68
N ARG A 83 -2.70 -8.28 -3.86
CA ARG A 83 -1.91 -8.21 -5.10
C ARG A 83 -2.22 -6.93 -5.86
N LEU A 84 -1.20 -6.25 -6.38
CA LEU A 84 -1.36 -5.08 -7.24
C LEU A 84 -0.73 -5.35 -8.61
N LEU A 85 -1.56 -5.37 -9.65
CA LEU A 85 -1.10 -5.59 -11.01
C LEU A 85 -0.80 -4.25 -11.68
N CYS A 86 0.46 -4.05 -12.02
CA CYS A 86 0.95 -2.83 -12.65
C CYS A 86 2.15 -3.12 -13.54
N ASP A 87 2.02 -2.82 -14.83
CA ASP A 87 3.09 -2.92 -15.83
C ASP A 87 3.54 -1.55 -16.36
N GLN A 88 2.85 -0.48 -15.98
CA GLN A 88 3.09 0.86 -16.49
C GLN A 88 4.36 1.49 -15.87
N PRO A 89 5.40 1.81 -16.66
CA PRO A 89 6.67 2.30 -16.13
C PRO A 89 6.56 3.61 -15.33
N TRP A 90 5.64 4.49 -15.73
CA TRP A 90 5.44 5.77 -15.05
C TRP A 90 4.75 5.61 -13.69
N ILE A 91 3.78 4.71 -13.54
CA ILE A 91 3.17 4.37 -12.24
C ILE A 91 4.20 3.70 -11.34
N LEU A 92 4.95 2.72 -11.86
CA LEU A 92 6.00 2.03 -11.10
C LEU A 92 7.06 3.03 -10.59
N ARG A 93 7.40 4.05 -11.40
CA ARG A 93 8.28 5.13 -10.98
C ARG A 93 7.66 5.98 -9.86
N LEU A 94 6.38 6.32 -9.93
CA LEU A 94 5.70 7.06 -8.88
C LEU A 94 5.69 6.26 -7.57
N ILE A 95 5.29 4.98 -7.60
CA ILE A 95 5.30 4.08 -6.43
C ILE A 95 6.69 4.08 -5.77
N ARG A 96 7.75 3.93 -6.58
CA ARG A 96 9.13 3.94 -6.09
C ARG A 96 9.52 5.28 -5.46
N LEU A 97 9.18 6.41 -6.08
CA LEU A 97 9.48 7.74 -5.55
C LEU A 97 8.74 8.03 -4.25
N THR A 98 7.55 7.45 -4.08
CA THR A 98 6.75 7.57 -2.86
C THR A 98 7.11 6.56 -1.76
N ALA A 99 8.13 5.71 -1.99
CA ALA A 99 8.53 4.62 -1.08
C ALA A 99 7.37 3.65 -0.74
N LEU A 100 6.44 3.44 -1.69
CA LEU A 100 5.29 2.55 -1.52
C LEU A 100 5.53 1.15 -2.08
N THR A 101 6.71 0.85 -2.62
CA THR A 101 7.03 -0.46 -3.22
C THR A 101 6.79 -1.61 -2.25
N ASP A 102 7.21 -1.48 -0.99
CA ASP A 102 7.08 -2.52 0.04
C ASP A 102 5.68 -2.60 0.67
N VAL A 103 4.80 -1.66 0.32
CA VAL A 103 3.39 -1.66 0.77
C VAL A 103 2.50 -2.22 -0.32
N LEU A 104 2.75 -1.80 -1.56
CA LEU A 104 1.90 -2.10 -2.70
C LEU A 104 2.30 -3.39 -3.42
N HIS A 105 3.57 -3.77 -3.37
CA HIS A 105 4.16 -4.92 -4.08
C HIS A 105 3.67 -5.00 -5.55
N PRO A 106 3.95 -3.98 -6.38
CA PRO A 106 3.47 -3.98 -7.76
C PRO A 106 4.15 -5.10 -8.55
N GLU A 107 3.36 -5.89 -9.25
CA GLU A 107 3.84 -6.99 -10.08
C GLU A 107 3.21 -6.96 -11.48
N PRO A 108 3.93 -7.46 -12.51
CA PRO A 108 3.32 -7.72 -13.80
C PRO A 108 2.35 -8.91 -13.65
N GLY A 109 1.06 -8.65 -13.84
CA GLY A 109 0.05 -9.71 -13.83
C GLY A 109 -0.04 -10.43 -15.18
N PRO A 110 -0.61 -11.65 -15.21
CA PRO A 110 -0.95 -12.31 -16.46
C PRO A 110 -1.89 -11.41 -17.29
N PRO A 111 -1.76 -11.36 -18.63
CA PRO A 111 -2.77 -10.72 -19.45
C PRO A 111 -4.14 -11.38 -19.20
N ASP A 112 -5.21 -10.59 -19.16
CA ASP A 112 -6.60 -11.09 -19.15
C ASP A 112 -7.17 -11.79 -17.90
N LEU A 113 -6.83 -11.33 -16.70
CA LEU A 113 -7.52 -11.72 -15.45
C LEU A 113 -9.05 -11.50 -15.46
N LEU A 114 -9.57 -10.69 -16.38
CA LEU A 114 -11.00 -10.40 -16.54
C LEU A 114 -11.61 -10.86 -17.86
N ASP A 115 -10.78 -11.30 -18.82
CA ASP A 115 -11.15 -11.58 -20.22
C ASP A 115 -10.95 -13.08 -20.58
N GLY A 116 -10.32 -13.88 -19.71
CA GLY A 116 -10.25 -15.34 -19.85
C GLY A 116 -11.54 -16.06 -19.41
N PRO A 117 -11.88 -17.24 -19.98
CA PRO A 117 -12.95 -18.07 -19.47
C PRO A 117 -12.52 -18.60 -18.10
N ASP A 118 -13.25 -18.22 -17.05
CA ASP A 118 -13.25 -18.96 -15.78
C ASP A 118 -11.89 -19.17 -15.09
N LEU A 119 -10.94 -18.23 -15.19
CA LEU A 119 -9.69 -18.32 -14.40
C LEU A 119 -9.94 -18.21 -12.89
N LEU A 120 -11.12 -17.74 -12.48
CA LEU A 120 -11.54 -17.69 -11.09
C LEU A 120 -12.25 -18.98 -10.63
N ASP A 121 -12.72 -19.84 -11.55
CA ASP A 121 -13.35 -21.13 -11.21
C ASP A 121 -12.37 -22.32 -11.36
N GLY A 122 -11.15 -22.08 -11.83
CA GLY A 122 -10.09 -23.08 -11.93
C GLY A 122 -9.27 -23.24 -10.63
N PRO A 123 -8.80 -24.45 -10.29
CA PRO A 123 -8.01 -24.72 -9.08
C PRO A 123 -6.59 -24.10 -9.05
N ASP A 124 -6.23 -23.28 -10.03
CA ASP A 124 -4.83 -22.95 -10.35
C ASP A 124 -4.31 -21.62 -9.77
N LEU A 125 -5.09 -20.90 -8.96
CA LEU A 125 -4.59 -19.66 -8.29
C LEU A 125 -3.78 -19.94 -7.00
N LEU A 126 -3.50 -21.21 -6.69
CA LEU A 126 -2.74 -21.63 -5.51
C LEU A 126 -1.29 -22.08 -5.80
N ASP A 127 -0.78 -21.87 -7.02
CA ASP A 127 0.66 -22.02 -7.30
C ASP A 127 1.32 -20.63 -7.43
N GLY A 128 1.28 -19.88 -6.33
CA GLY A 128 2.26 -18.83 -6.09
C GLY A 128 3.53 -19.46 -5.54
N PRO A 129 4.73 -19.12 -6.03
CA PRO A 129 5.95 -19.56 -5.37
C PRO A 129 5.96 -18.99 -3.95
N ASP A 130 6.20 -19.88 -2.98
CA ASP A 130 6.29 -19.63 -1.53
C ASP A 130 5.01 -19.86 -0.68
N ALA A 131 4.37 -21.02 -0.87
CA ALA A 131 3.89 -21.78 0.28
C ALA A 131 5.11 -22.29 1.08
N VAL A 132 5.52 -21.55 2.12
CA VAL A 132 6.51 -22.01 3.10
C VAL A 132 5.84 -23.05 4.01
N VAL A 133 5.70 -24.29 3.53
CA VAL A 133 5.38 -25.48 4.33
C VAL A 133 6.56 -26.44 4.27
N GLY A 134 7.03 -26.84 5.46
CA GLY A 134 8.31 -27.49 5.67
C GLY A 134 8.58 -28.74 4.84
N LEU A 135 9.80 -28.83 4.31
CA LEU A 135 10.35 -30.08 3.78
C LEU A 135 10.79 -31.01 4.92
N PRO A 136 10.47 -32.32 4.89
CA PRO A 136 11.30 -33.33 5.51
C PRO A 136 12.60 -33.52 4.70
N GLY A 137 13.73 -33.57 5.39
CA GLY A 137 15.07 -33.58 4.77
C GLY A 137 15.39 -34.83 3.94
N PRO A 138 16.29 -34.73 2.94
CA PRO A 138 16.70 -35.87 2.15
C PRO A 138 17.71 -36.76 2.90
N PRO A 139 17.73 -38.09 2.64
CA PRO A 139 18.68 -39.01 3.23
C PRO A 139 20.06 -38.89 2.56
N GLY A 140 21.09 -39.15 3.37
CA GLY A 140 22.48 -38.83 3.07
C GLY A 140 23.14 -39.57 1.90
N LEU A 141 24.22 -38.96 1.42
CA LEU A 141 25.29 -39.60 0.67
C LEU A 141 26.65 -39.27 1.31
N PRO A 142 27.64 -40.18 1.24
CA PRO A 142 28.84 -40.12 2.06
C PRO A 142 29.99 -39.36 1.41
N GLY A 143 30.74 -38.65 2.26
CA GLY A 143 32.19 -38.55 2.23
C GLY A 143 32.83 -37.63 1.18
N ARG A 144 33.42 -36.51 1.66
CA ARG A 144 34.84 -36.16 1.45
C ARG A 144 35.27 -34.96 2.33
N PRO A 145 36.58 -34.80 2.58
CA PRO A 145 37.11 -34.39 3.89
C PRO A 145 37.27 -32.88 4.09
N ALA A 146 37.28 -32.49 5.38
CA ALA A 146 37.65 -31.18 5.91
C ALA A 146 39.09 -30.77 5.50
N PRO A 147 39.41 -29.46 5.37
CA PRO A 147 39.68 -28.58 6.52
C PRO A 147 39.15 -27.13 6.25
N LEU A 148 39.20 -26.10 7.10
CA LEU A 148 40.24 -25.61 8.01
C LEU A 148 39.63 -24.43 8.81
N GLY A 149 39.90 -24.36 10.12
CA GLY A 149 39.88 -23.10 10.90
C GLY A 149 38.53 -22.64 11.46
N LYS A 150 38.31 -22.84 12.76
CA LYS A 150 37.27 -22.13 13.52
C LYS A 150 37.73 -20.69 13.79
N PRO A 151 36.97 -19.63 13.44
CA PRO A 151 37.11 -18.35 14.11
C PRO A 151 36.35 -18.39 15.45
N GLY A 152 36.91 -17.72 16.47
CA GLY A 152 36.44 -17.73 17.85
C GLY A 152 35.06 -17.08 18.08
N PRO A 153 34.56 -17.10 19.33
CA PRO A 153 33.22 -16.65 19.66
C PRO A 153 33.05 -15.15 19.44
N ALA A 154 32.03 -14.80 18.65
CA ALA A 154 31.57 -13.43 18.47
C ALA A 154 31.11 -12.84 19.82
N VAL A 155 31.75 -11.75 20.23
CA VAL A 155 31.35 -10.87 21.33
C VAL A 155 29.98 -10.30 21.01
N ARG A 156 28.99 -10.53 21.87
CA ARG A 156 27.68 -9.88 21.80
C ARG A 156 27.82 -8.42 22.26
N PRO A 157 27.33 -7.42 21.50
CA PRO A 157 27.24 -6.07 22.03
C PRO A 157 26.09 -5.96 23.05
N ASP A 158 26.39 -5.25 24.14
CA ASP A 158 25.50 -4.89 25.25
C ASP A 158 24.21 -4.19 24.77
N PRO A 159 23.02 -4.51 25.32
CA PRO A 159 21.81 -3.76 25.01
C PRO A 159 21.87 -2.35 25.60
N LEU A 160 21.85 -1.36 24.71
CA LEU A 160 21.67 0.06 24.99
C LEU A 160 20.46 0.24 25.92
N GLY A 161 20.70 0.82 27.11
CA GLY A 161 19.68 1.06 28.13
C GLY A 161 18.50 1.93 27.66
N PRO A 162 17.43 2.01 28.47
CA PRO A 162 16.20 2.68 28.07
C PRO A 162 16.43 4.18 27.75
N PRO A 163 15.71 4.73 26.76
CA PRO A 163 15.86 6.12 26.37
C PRO A 163 15.45 7.07 27.50
N ARG A 164 16.22 8.13 27.70
CA ARG A 164 15.91 9.20 28.66
C ARG A 164 14.59 9.89 28.29
N PRO A 165 13.79 10.34 29.27
CA PRO A 165 12.55 11.06 29.01
C PRO A 165 12.84 12.39 28.30
N VAL A 166 12.15 12.60 27.18
CA VAL A 166 12.17 13.86 26.42
C VAL A 166 11.48 14.93 27.27
N ALA A 167 12.17 16.03 27.55
CA ALA A 167 11.61 17.17 28.26
C ALA A 167 10.41 17.74 27.50
N GLN A 168 9.26 17.78 28.17
CA GLN A 168 8.02 18.34 27.65
C GLN A 168 8.18 19.87 27.51
N PRO A 169 7.76 20.49 26.39
CA PRO A 169 7.86 21.94 26.23
C PRO A 169 6.99 22.66 27.27
N ALA A 170 7.54 23.73 27.84
CA ALA A 170 6.90 24.55 28.86
C ALA A 170 5.57 25.17 28.35
N PRO A 171 4.57 25.33 29.23
CA PRO A 171 3.30 25.98 28.86
C PRO A 171 3.52 27.46 28.48
N PRO A 172 2.71 28.02 27.57
CA PRO A 172 2.80 29.43 27.22
C PRO A 172 2.47 30.32 28.43
N GLY A 173 3.32 31.33 28.66
CA GLY A 173 3.10 32.33 29.69
C GLY A 173 1.85 33.18 29.45
N PRO A 174 1.37 33.91 30.47
CA PRO A 174 0.13 34.69 30.37
C PRO A 174 0.21 35.77 29.29
N ALA A 175 -0.89 35.93 28.57
CA ALA A 175 -1.06 36.90 27.50
C ALA A 175 -0.81 38.34 28.00
N VAL A 176 0.11 39.04 27.36
CA VAL A 176 0.32 40.48 27.54
C VAL A 176 -0.88 41.21 26.92
N PRO A 177 -1.59 42.08 27.66
CA PRO A 177 -2.67 42.88 27.09
C PRO A 177 -2.10 43.91 26.11
N LEU A 178 -2.65 43.94 24.90
CA LEU A 178 -2.38 44.95 23.88
C LEU A 178 -2.81 46.34 24.39
N PRO A 179 -2.06 47.41 24.08
CA PRO A 179 -2.48 48.77 24.42
C PRO A 179 -3.72 49.18 23.60
N SER A 180 -4.72 49.71 24.30
CA SER A 180 -5.95 50.26 23.74
C SER A 180 -5.67 51.38 22.74
N GLU A 181 -6.22 51.26 21.53
CA GLU A 181 -6.17 52.33 20.53
C GLU A 181 -7.05 53.53 20.96
N PRO A 182 -6.58 54.78 20.80
CA PRO A 182 -7.38 55.96 21.10
C PRO A 182 -8.44 56.23 20.01
N GLY A 183 -9.70 56.09 20.42
CA GLY A 183 -10.86 56.89 20.03
C GLY A 183 -10.96 57.40 18.58
N VAL A 184 -11.65 56.64 17.72
CA VAL A 184 -12.31 57.19 16.53
C VAL A 184 -13.46 58.09 16.97
N THR A 185 -13.27 59.41 16.91
CA THR A 185 -14.35 60.40 16.93
C THR A 185 -15.02 60.43 15.56
N ARG A 186 -16.25 59.93 15.46
CA ARG A 186 -17.16 60.24 14.35
C ARG A 186 -17.90 61.54 14.71
N PRO A 187 -17.90 62.58 13.87
CA PRO A 187 -18.85 63.67 14.04
C PRO A 187 -20.25 63.22 13.59
N VAL A 188 -21.24 63.59 14.40
CA VAL A 188 -22.67 63.48 14.10
C VAL A 188 -23.20 64.85 13.66
N SER A 189 -24.13 64.82 12.71
CA SER A 189 -24.85 65.93 12.04
C SER A 189 -24.16 66.53 10.81
#